data_AF-A0A0K2RRH8-F1
#
_entry.id   AF-A0A0K2RRH8-F1
#
_cell.length_a   1.000
_cell.length_b   1.000
_cell.length_c   1.000
_cell.angle_alpha   90.00
_cell.angle_beta   90.00
_cell.angle_gamma   90.00
#
_symmetry.space_group_name_H-M   'P 1'
#
loop_
_entity.id
_entity.type
_entity.pdbx_description
1 polymer ?
#
loop_
_entity_poly.entity_id
_entity_poly.type
_entity_poly.pdbx_seq_one_letter_code
_entity_poly.pdbx_strand_id
1 'polypeptide(L)'
;MIFAFGGTEIVSVAAAETQNPAHSVGKAIRTVVWRILVFYIGSVFVIAAVLPSDSEGLKSPFAGVLDLAGIPGAGAAITLVAVVALLSALNANLYGASRMVFSLSERGEAPAFLSRLRGAQVPMAAVGVSVAFGFIATILELLFPDHVLPALLNLVGSTCLVVWGTALVSQFILRRRADREGTELPLRMKGFPFLTVFGLALLALIFVVGFSNAESAGQLIGTFLLIACIAAACRIGAKVKSARNA
;
A
#
# COMPACT_ATOMS: atom_id res chain seq x y z
N MET A 1 2.44 -6.93 9.51
CA MET A 1 1.16 -6.25 9.84
C MET A 1 0.90 -5.01 8.98
N ILE A 2 1.81 -4.03 8.92
CA ILE A 2 1.58 -2.76 8.21
C ILE A 2 1.30 -2.95 6.70
N PHE A 3 2.01 -3.87 6.04
CA PHE A 3 1.85 -4.15 4.61
C PHE A 3 0.45 -4.63 4.20
N ALA A 4 -0.31 -5.27 5.11
CA ALA A 4 -1.64 -5.79 4.80
C ALA A 4 -2.69 -4.69 4.60
N PHE A 5 -2.37 -3.45 5.01
CA PHE A 5 -3.23 -2.29 4.88
C PHE A 5 -2.75 -1.30 3.80
N GLY A 6 -1.59 -1.55 3.18
CA GLY A 6 -1.14 -0.80 2.01
C GLY A 6 -2.06 -1.05 0.83
N GLY A 7 -2.49 0.01 0.14
CA GLY A 7 -3.45 -0.06 -0.99
C GLY A 7 -4.86 0.39 -0.64
N THR A 8 -5.16 0.67 0.62
CA THR A 8 -6.43 1.31 1.03
C THR A 8 -6.59 2.71 0.43
N GLU A 9 -5.48 3.37 0.10
CA GLU A 9 -5.43 4.67 -0.57
C GLU A 9 -6.04 4.60 -1.98
N ILE A 10 -5.82 3.50 -2.71
CA ILE A 10 -6.36 3.33 -4.07
C ILE A 10 -7.90 3.29 -4.03
N VAL A 11 -8.47 2.60 -3.04
CA VAL A 11 -9.93 2.56 -2.83
C VAL A 11 -10.46 3.95 -2.48
N SER A 12 -9.70 4.73 -1.71
CA SER A 12 -10.08 6.10 -1.36
C SER A 12 -10.07 7.04 -2.57
N VAL A 13 -9.09 6.90 -3.46
CA VAL A 13 -9.00 7.67 -4.71
C VAL A 13 -10.15 7.30 -5.65
N ALA A 14 -10.40 6.00 -5.84
CA ALA A 14 -11.51 5.53 -6.67
C ALA A 14 -12.88 5.98 -6.12
N ALA A 15 -13.06 5.98 -4.79
CA ALA A 15 -14.25 6.50 -4.15
C ALA A 15 -14.39 8.02 -4.34
N ALA A 16 -13.27 8.76 -4.39
CA ALA A 16 -13.25 10.19 -4.65
C ALA A 16 -13.59 10.58 -6.10
N GLU A 17 -13.39 9.67 -7.06
CA GLU A 17 -13.78 9.85 -8.47
C GLU A 17 -15.30 9.60 -8.73
N THR A 18 -16.08 9.22 -7.71
CA THR A 18 -17.51 8.95 -7.87
C THR A 18 -18.38 10.22 -7.90
N GLN A 19 -19.59 10.12 -8.45
CA GLN A 19 -20.53 11.25 -8.57
C GLN A 19 -20.90 11.91 -7.22
N ASN A 20 -20.76 11.20 -6.09
CA ASN A 20 -21.01 11.74 -4.76
C ASN A 20 -19.90 11.33 -3.76
N PRO A 21 -18.72 11.96 -3.85
CA PRO A 21 -17.52 11.55 -3.13
C PRO A 21 -17.72 11.49 -1.62
N ALA A 22 -18.44 12.47 -1.05
CA ALA A 22 -18.61 12.59 0.40
C ALA A 22 -19.34 11.39 1.00
N HIS A 23 -20.44 10.98 0.38
CA HIS A 23 -21.23 9.84 0.83
C HIS A 23 -20.53 8.50 0.50
N SER A 24 -19.98 8.37 -0.72
CA SER A 24 -19.30 7.16 -1.17
C SER A 24 -18.08 6.82 -0.30
N VAL A 25 -17.23 7.81 -0.01
CA VAL A 25 -16.05 7.63 0.85
C VAL A 25 -16.46 7.23 2.27
N GLY A 26 -17.45 7.90 2.86
CA GLY A 26 -17.93 7.57 4.21
C GLY A 26 -18.49 6.14 4.32
N LYS A 27 -19.29 5.72 3.33
CA LYS A 27 -19.86 4.36 3.28
C LYS A 27 -18.77 3.31 3.06
N ALA A 28 -17.80 3.57 2.18
CA ALA A 28 -16.68 2.68 1.91
C ALA A 28 -15.86 2.45 3.19
N ILE A 29 -15.46 3.53 3.87
CA ILE A 29 -14.69 3.45 5.13
C ILE A 29 -15.44 2.61 6.17
N ARG A 30 -16.72 2.89 6.44
CA ARG A 30 -17.48 2.16 7.46
C ARG A 30 -17.58 0.66 7.15
N THR A 31 -17.79 0.34 5.87
CA THR A 31 -17.91 -1.05 5.41
C THR A 31 -16.57 -1.78 5.53
N VAL A 32 -15.48 -1.14 5.12
CA VAL A 32 -14.13 -1.71 5.21
C VAL A 32 -13.72 -1.94 6.67
N VAL A 33 -13.92 -0.95 7.55
CA VAL A 33 -13.58 -1.08 8.97
C VAL A 33 -14.35 -2.23 9.61
N TRP A 34 -15.67 -2.32 9.40
CA TRP A 34 -16.47 -3.40 9.96
C TRP A 34 -16.04 -4.78 9.46
N ARG A 35 -15.74 -4.88 8.15
CA ARG A 35 -15.23 -6.11 7.56
C ARG A 35 -13.87 -6.51 8.15
N ILE A 36 -12.96 -5.57 8.37
CA ILE A 36 -11.67 -5.84 9.02
C ILE A 36 -11.90 -6.31 10.46
N LEU A 37 -12.72 -5.61 11.25
CA LEU A 37 -13.00 -6.01 12.64
C LEU A 37 -13.57 -7.44 12.72
N VAL A 38 -14.58 -7.75 11.92
CA VAL A 38 -15.26 -9.05 12.01
C VAL A 38 -14.41 -10.17 11.38
N PHE A 39 -13.94 -9.99 10.14
CA PHE A 39 -13.28 -11.07 9.42
C PHE A 39 -11.82 -11.22 9.84
N TYR A 40 -11.06 -10.14 10.01
CA TYR A 40 -9.63 -10.22 10.30
C TYR A 40 -9.37 -10.46 11.79
N ILE A 41 -9.88 -9.60 12.67
CA ILE A 41 -9.66 -9.76 14.11
C ILE A 41 -10.36 -11.03 14.60
N GLY A 42 -11.59 -11.28 14.13
CA GLY A 42 -12.31 -12.51 14.42
C GLY A 42 -11.54 -13.76 13.98
N SER A 43 -11.00 -13.79 12.76
CA SER A 43 -10.23 -14.96 12.33
C SER A 43 -8.93 -15.16 13.11
N VAL A 44 -8.19 -14.07 13.37
CA VAL A 44 -6.94 -14.14 14.15
C VAL A 44 -7.21 -14.63 15.56
N PHE A 45 -8.31 -14.20 16.18
CA PHE A 45 -8.74 -14.69 17.49
C PHE A 45 -9.00 -16.20 17.46
N VAL A 46 -9.74 -16.71 16.47
CA VAL A 46 -9.98 -18.16 16.33
C VAL A 46 -8.68 -18.92 16.09
N ILE A 47 -7.82 -18.43 15.19
CA ILE A 47 -6.51 -19.05 14.91
C ILE A 47 -5.67 -19.12 16.19
N ALA A 48 -5.55 -18.01 16.94
CA ALA A 48 -4.77 -17.97 18.17
C ALA A 48 -5.36 -18.82 19.30
N ALA A 49 -6.68 -19.01 19.34
CA ALA A 49 -7.34 -19.86 20.32
C ALA A 49 -7.19 -21.37 20.00
N VAL A 50 -7.01 -21.73 18.72
CA VAL A 50 -7.01 -23.13 18.26
C VAL A 50 -5.60 -23.66 17.97
N LEU A 51 -4.72 -22.86 17.39
CA LEU A 51 -3.36 -23.27 17.02
C LEU A 51 -2.35 -22.91 18.12
N PRO A 52 -1.60 -23.89 18.65
CA PRO A 52 -0.44 -23.63 19.50
C PRO A 52 0.60 -22.78 18.76
N SER A 53 1.28 -21.90 19.50
CA SER A 53 2.29 -20.96 18.97
C SER A 53 3.48 -21.64 18.30
N ASP A 54 3.71 -22.93 18.56
CA ASP A 54 4.86 -23.69 18.05
C ASP A 54 4.48 -24.67 16.91
N SER A 55 3.26 -24.57 16.38
CA SER A 55 2.76 -25.51 15.36
C SER A 55 3.19 -25.15 13.93
N GLU A 56 3.55 -26.16 13.11
CA GLU A 56 3.81 -25.96 11.68
C GLU A 56 2.59 -25.46 10.89
N GLY A 57 1.38 -25.62 11.45
CA GLY A 57 0.13 -25.09 10.92
C GLY A 57 0.11 -23.56 10.80
N LEU A 58 1.02 -22.84 11.46
CA LEU A 58 1.18 -21.39 11.32
C LEU A 58 1.64 -20.95 9.92
N LYS A 59 2.22 -21.86 9.11
CA LYS A 59 2.56 -21.56 7.70
C LYS A 59 1.32 -21.32 6.84
N SER A 60 0.20 -21.99 7.16
CA SER A 60 -1.10 -21.76 6.54
C SER A 60 -2.18 -21.81 7.62
N PRO A 61 -2.33 -20.75 8.42
CA PRO A 61 -3.08 -20.81 9.67
C PRO A 61 -4.57 -21.12 9.45
N PHE A 62 -5.14 -20.66 8.33
CA PHE A 62 -6.52 -20.99 7.98
C PHE A 62 -6.70 -22.46 7.57
N ALA A 63 -5.75 -23.04 6.83
CA ALA A 63 -5.79 -24.46 6.50
C ALA A 63 -5.52 -25.31 7.74
N GLY A 64 -4.51 -24.93 8.55
CA GLY A 64 -4.13 -25.62 9.77
C GLY A 64 -5.27 -25.72 10.79
N VAL A 65 -6.07 -24.66 10.98
CA VAL A 65 -7.28 -24.74 11.84
C VAL A 65 -8.30 -25.73 11.29
N LEU A 66 -8.54 -25.74 9.98
CA LEU A 66 -9.55 -26.61 9.35
C LEU A 66 -9.12 -28.07 9.29
N ASP A 67 -7.82 -28.32 9.14
CA ASP A 67 -7.22 -29.64 9.20
C ASP A 67 -7.27 -30.19 10.64
N LEU A 68 -6.99 -29.35 11.65
CA LEU A 68 -7.18 -29.68 13.08
C LEU A 68 -8.65 -29.95 13.43
N ALA A 69 -9.59 -29.26 12.78
CA ALA A 69 -11.02 -29.49 12.95
C ALA A 69 -11.50 -30.82 12.35
N GLY A 70 -10.63 -31.56 11.66
CA GLY A 70 -10.92 -32.90 11.12
C GLY A 70 -11.87 -32.89 9.93
N ILE A 71 -12.02 -31.76 9.22
CA ILE A 71 -12.91 -31.66 8.06
C ILE A 71 -12.13 -32.04 6.80
N PRO A 72 -12.35 -33.25 6.22
CA PRO A 72 -11.58 -33.70 5.08
C PRO A 72 -11.79 -32.78 3.87
N GLY A 73 -10.70 -32.30 3.29
CA GLY A 73 -10.70 -31.43 2.11
C GLY A 73 -10.93 -29.93 2.38
N ALA A 74 -11.24 -29.53 3.61
CA ALA A 74 -11.48 -28.12 3.93
C ALA A 74 -10.19 -27.27 3.86
N GLY A 75 -9.04 -27.81 4.32
CA GLY A 75 -7.74 -27.14 4.20
C GLY A 75 -7.32 -26.88 2.75
N ALA A 76 -7.56 -27.84 1.85
CA ALA A 76 -7.29 -27.69 0.43
C ALA A 76 -8.24 -26.67 -0.22
N ALA A 77 -9.53 -26.70 0.12
CA ALA A 77 -10.51 -25.76 -0.39
C ALA A 77 -10.19 -24.30 0.02
N ILE A 78 -9.85 -24.05 1.29
CA ILE A 78 -9.50 -22.69 1.73
C ILE A 78 -8.20 -22.20 1.09
N THR A 79 -7.24 -23.10 0.89
CA THR A 79 -5.97 -22.77 0.21
C THR A 79 -6.23 -22.39 -1.25
N LEU A 80 -7.08 -23.13 -1.95
CA LEU A 80 -7.48 -22.80 -3.33
C LEU A 80 -8.18 -21.44 -3.40
N VAL A 81 -9.12 -21.17 -2.50
CA VAL A 81 -9.81 -19.87 -2.41
C VAL A 81 -8.80 -18.76 -2.13
N ALA A 82 -7.84 -18.98 -1.23
CA ALA A 82 -6.79 -18.01 -0.94
C ALA A 82 -5.93 -17.71 -2.17
N VAL A 83 -5.54 -18.72 -2.95
CA VAL A 83 -4.79 -18.53 -4.21
C VAL A 83 -5.59 -17.69 -5.21
N VAL A 84 -6.87 -17.99 -5.41
CA VAL A 84 -7.73 -17.20 -6.32
C VAL A 84 -7.88 -15.75 -5.84
N ALA A 85 -8.05 -15.55 -4.52
CA ALA A 85 -8.12 -14.22 -3.93
C ALA A 85 -6.80 -13.44 -4.09
N LEU A 86 -5.65 -14.09 -3.90
CA LEU A 86 -4.34 -13.50 -4.11
C LEU A 86 -4.11 -13.11 -5.57
N LEU A 87 -4.50 -13.95 -6.52
CA LEU A 87 -4.42 -13.63 -7.96
C LEU A 87 -5.29 -12.43 -8.32
N SER A 88 -6.49 -12.33 -7.77
CA SER A 88 -7.38 -11.18 -7.95
C SER A 88 -6.77 -9.89 -7.39
N ALA A 89 -6.22 -9.94 -6.17
CA ALA A 89 -5.56 -8.81 -5.53
C ALA A 89 -4.30 -8.39 -6.30
N LEU A 90 -3.51 -9.34 -6.80
CA LEU A 90 -2.33 -9.08 -7.63
C LEU A 90 -2.71 -8.33 -8.91
N ASN A 91 -3.78 -8.75 -9.59
CA ASN A 91 -4.26 -8.08 -10.79
C ASN A 91 -4.68 -6.62 -10.50
N ALA A 92 -5.39 -6.38 -9.40
CA ALA A 92 -5.77 -5.03 -8.98
C ALA A 92 -4.55 -4.15 -8.64
N ASN A 93 -3.56 -4.69 -7.92
CA ASN A 93 -2.33 -3.98 -7.57
C ASN A 93 -1.49 -3.65 -8.80
N LEU A 94 -1.37 -4.60 -9.74
CA LEU A 94 -0.64 -4.42 -10.99
C LEU A 94 -1.30 -3.34 -11.86
N TYR A 95 -2.63 -3.33 -11.92
CA TYR A 95 -3.39 -2.30 -12.61
C TYR A 95 -3.23 -0.92 -11.95
N GLY A 96 -3.32 -0.85 -10.61
CA GLY A 96 -3.12 0.38 -9.85
C GLY A 96 -1.72 0.96 -10.03
N ALA A 97 -0.67 0.14 -9.89
CA ALA A 97 0.72 0.54 -10.11
C ALA A 97 0.94 1.08 -11.52
N SER A 98 0.39 0.38 -12.52
CA SER A 98 0.47 0.76 -13.93
C SER A 98 -0.17 2.14 -14.19
N ARG A 99 -1.34 2.42 -13.61
CA ARG A 99 -1.99 3.74 -13.73
C ARG A 99 -1.24 4.86 -13.01
N MET A 100 -0.64 4.59 -11.85
CA MET A 100 0.19 5.56 -11.16
C MET A 100 1.43 5.93 -11.96
N VAL A 101 2.13 4.93 -12.52
CA VAL A 101 3.29 5.14 -13.41
C VAL A 101 2.88 5.92 -14.67
N PHE A 102 1.73 5.59 -15.25
CA PHE A 102 1.19 6.33 -16.39
C PHE A 102 0.90 7.80 -16.04
N SER A 103 0.22 8.08 -14.93
CA SER A 103 -0.05 9.45 -14.48
C SER A 103 1.23 10.26 -14.24
N LEU A 104 2.26 9.62 -13.67
CA LEU A 104 3.58 10.25 -13.52
C LEU A 104 4.24 10.55 -14.87
N SER A 105 4.10 9.65 -15.84
CA SER A 105 4.66 9.82 -17.18
C SER A 105 3.96 10.94 -17.99
N GLU A 106 2.64 11.11 -17.85
CA GLU A 106 1.92 12.25 -18.44
C GLU A 106 2.39 13.59 -17.86
N ARG A 107 2.72 13.60 -16.57
CA ARG A 107 3.27 14.79 -15.88
C ARG A 107 4.75 15.03 -16.21
N GLY A 108 5.38 14.16 -17.01
CA GLY A 108 6.79 14.24 -17.40
C GLY A 108 7.79 13.82 -16.31
N GLU A 109 7.30 13.20 -15.24
CA GLU A 109 8.09 12.75 -14.07
C GLU A 109 8.56 11.29 -14.20
N ALA A 110 8.17 10.59 -15.27
CA ALA A 110 8.63 9.24 -15.59
C ALA A 110 9.01 9.11 -17.08
N PRO A 111 9.84 8.12 -17.46
CA PRO A 111 10.27 7.92 -18.85
C PRO A 111 9.09 7.89 -19.84
N ALA A 112 9.18 8.67 -20.92
CA ALA A 112 8.12 8.82 -21.91
C ALA A 112 7.73 7.51 -22.65
N PHE A 113 8.52 6.45 -22.53
CA PHE A 113 8.15 5.14 -23.06
C PHE A 113 7.02 4.48 -22.24
N LEU A 114 6.88 4.84 -20.96
CA LEU A 114 5.84 4.35 -20.06
C LEU A 114 4.49 5.06 -20.26
N SER A 115 4.45 6.19 -20.98
CA SER A 115 3.23 6.93 -21.32
C SER A 115 2.52 6.41 -22.58
N ARG A 116 3.11 5.41 -23.27
CA ARG A 116 2.51 4.87 -24.49
C ARG A 116 1.32 3.98 -24.15
N LEU A 117 0.12 4.55 -24.25
CA LEU A 117 -1.14 3.81 -24.26
C LEU A 117 -1.25 2.98 -25.54
N ARG A 118 -1.62 1.71 -25.43
CA ARG A 118 -2.00 0.87 -26.57
C ARG A 118 -3.40 0.32 -26.37
N GLY A 119 -4.24 0.40 -27.41
CA GLY A 119 -5.55 -0.24 -27.52
C GLY A 119 -6.50 0.09 -26.37
N ALA A 120 -6.47 -0.74 -25.31
CA ALA A 120 -7.38 -0.73 -24.18
C ALA A 120 -7.06 0.31 -23.08
N GLN A 121 -6.33 1.39 -23.39
CA GLN A 121 -5.89 2.40 -22.41
C GLN A 121 -5.07 1.83 -21.23
N VAL A 122 -4.45 0.65 -21.41
CA VAL A 122 -3.57 0.04 -20.41
C VAL A 122 -2.11 0.28 -20.81
N PRO A 123 -1.25 0.80 -19.91
CA PRO A 123 0.17 0.99 -20.20
C PRO A 123 0.90 -0.36 -20.11
N MET A 124 0.83 -1.15 -21.18
CA MET A 124 1.39 -2.51 -21.27
C MET A 124 2.88 -2.59 -20.92
N ALA A 125 3.65 -1.53 -21.19
CA ALA A 125 5.04 -1.43 -20.80
C ALA A 125 5.24 -1.46 -19.28
N ALA A 126 4.41 -0.72 -18.53
CA ALA A 126 4.47 -0.69 -17.07
C ALA A 126 4.01 -2.02 -16.47
N VAL A 127 2.99 -2.65 -17.06
CA VAL A 127 2.53 -4.00 -16.68
C VAL A 127 3.66 -5.02 -16.90
N GLY A 128 4.29 -5.02 -18.07
CA GLY A 128 5.36 -5.96 -18.40
C GLY A 128 6.58 -5.84 -17.48
N VAL A 129 7.00 -4.62 -17.15
CA VAL A 129 8.09 -4.39 -16.18
C VAL A 129 7.71 -4.89 -14.79
N SER A 130 6.49 -4.62 -14.35
CA SER A 130 6.01 -5.04 -13.02
C SER A 130 5.90 -6.57 -12.91
N VAL A 131 5.44 -7.24 -13.97
CA VAL A 131 5.39 -8.71 -14.06
C VAL A 131 6.80 -9.29 -14.08
N ALA A 132 7.71 -8.75 -14.90
CA ALA A 132 9.10 -9.19 -14.94
C ALA A 132 9.77 -9.07 -13.57
N PHE A 133 9.54 -7.95 -12.86
CA PHE A 133 10.04 -7.77 -11.50
C PHE A 133 9.48 -8.82 -10.53
N GLY A 134 8.19 -9.15 -10.62
CA GLY A 134 7.58 -10.22 -9.83
C GLY A 134 8.20 -11.59 -10.08
N PHE A 135 8.48 -11.94 -11.34
CA PHE A 135 9.18 -13.19 -11.68
C PHE A 135 10.61 -13.20 -11.15
N ILE A 136 11.35 -12.10 -11.31
CA ILE A 136 12.71 -11.97 -10.78
C ILE A 136 12.71 -12.12 -9.26
N ALA A 137 11.79 -11.45 -8.56
CA ALA A 137 11.66 -11.56 -7.10
C ALA A 137 11.35 -13.01 -6.67
N THR A 138 10.49 -13.70 -7.42
CA THR A 138 10.16 -15.12 -7.16
C THR A 138 11.39 -16.02 -7.35
N ILE A 139 12.15 -15.82 -8.42
CA ILE A 139 13.40 -16.58 -8.65
C ILE A 139 14.41 -16.28 -7.54
N LEU A 140 14.51 -15.03 -7.11
CA LEU A 140 15.44 -14.62 -6.07
C LEU A 140 15.07 -15.22 -4.70
N GLU A 141 13.78 -15.32 -4.39
CA GLU A 141 13.28 -16.03 -3.20
C GLU A 141 13.62 -17.53 -3.23
N LEU A 142 13.57 -18.16 -4.42
CA LEU A 142 13.97 -19.56 -4.57
C LEU A 142 15.48 -19.77 -4.37
N LEU A 143 16.31 -18.77 -4.68
CA LEU A 143 17.77 -18.83 -4.54
C LEU A 143 18.25 -18.43 -3.14
N PHE A 144 17.57 -17.49 -2.49
CA PHE A 144 17.89 -16.94 -1.18
C PHE A 144 16.66 -16.97 -0.28
N PRO A 145 16.20 -18.18 0.13
CA PRO A 145 15.07 -18.30 1.04
C PRO A 145 15.37 -17.56 2.35
N ASP A 146 14.32 -17.03 2.98
CA ASP A 146 14.35 -16.30 4.25
C ASP A 146 15.01 -14.90 4.23
N HIS A 147 15.61 -14.47 3.12
CA HIS A 147 16.20 -13.13 3.02
C HIS A 147 15.41 -12.19 2.11
N VAL A 148 14.90 -12.70 0.99
CA VAL A 148 14.25 -11.85 -0.03
C VAL A 148 12.87 -11.40 0.43
N LEU A 149 12.02 -12.32 0.91
CA LEU A 149 10.68 -11.98 1.39
C LEU A 149 10.71 -10.98 2.57
N PRO A 150 11.50 -11.18 3.66
CA PRO A 150 11.57 -10.19 4.72
C PRO A 150 12.11 -8.84 4.25
N ALA A 151 13.10 -8.81 3.36
CA ALA A 151 13.61 -7.56 2.80
C ALA A 151 12.54 -6.82 1.97
N LEU A 152 11.79 -7.52 1.12
CA LEU A 152 10.69 -6.94 0.34
C LEU A 152 9.56 -6.44 1.25
N LEU A 153 9.17 -7.22 2.25
CA LEU A 153 8.13 -6.82 3.22
C LEU A 153 8.54 -5.57 4.00
N ASN A 154 9.81 -5.47 4.38
CA ASN A 154 10.34 -4.29 5.04
C ASN A 154 10.38 -3.07 4.12
N LEU A 155 10.82 -3.22 2.87
CA LEU A 155 10.82 -2.15 1.86
C LEU A 155 9.41 -1.61 1.61
N VAL A 156 8.43 -2.51 1.44
CA VAL A 156 7.02 -2.15 1.27
C VAL A 156 6.48 -1.46 2.53
N GLY A 157 6.77 -2.00 3.71
CA GLY A 157 6.35 -1.42 4.99
C GLY A 157 6.90 0.00 5.19
N SER A 158 8.19 0.19 4.94
CA SER A 158 8.85 1.50 5.00
C SER A 158 8.23 2.50 4.02
N THR A 159 8.00 2.07 2.77
CA THR A 159 7.37 2.92 1.75
C THR A 159 5.95 3.32 2.16
N CYS A 160 5.15 2.40 2.71
CA CYS A 160 3.81 2.69 3.22
C CYS A 160 3.84 3.75 4.33
N LEU A 161 4.79 3.67 5.26
CA LEU A 161 4.94 4.67 6.34
C LEU A 161 5.21 6.07 5.78
N VAL A 162 6.04 6.18 4.76
CA VAL A 162 6.32 7.48 4.11
C VAL A 162 5.09 8.01 3.36
N VAL A 163 4.37 7.15 2.65
CA VAL A 163 3.11 7.52 1.98
C VAL A 163 2.08 8.03 2.99
N TRP A 164 1.90 7.33 4.11
CA TRP A 164 0.97 7.74 5.15
C TRP A 164 1.39 9.03 5.84
N GLY A 165 2.70 9.20 6.11
CA GLY A 165 3.23 10.44 6.68
C GLY A 165 3.02 11.64 5.77
N THR A 166 3.36 11.50 4.49
CA THR A 166 3.14 12.56 3.51
C THR A 166 1.66 12.86 3.28
N ALA A 167 0.79 11.84 3.31
CA ALA A 167 -0.66 12.02 3.24
C ALA A 167 -1.22 12.79 4.45
N LEU A 168 -0.84 12.43 5.68
CA LEU A 168 -1.29 13.09 6.90
C LEU A 168 -0.79 14.54 6.99
N VAL A 169 0.47 14.78 6.65
CA VAL A 169 1.04 16.14 6.61
C VAL A 169 0.36 16.98 5.53
N SER A 170 0.16 16.42 4.33
CA SER A 170 -0.58 17.09 3.24
C SER A 170 -2.00 17.44 3.67
N GLN A 171 -2.71 16.51 4.30
CA GLN A 171 -4.06 16.75 4.82
C GLN A 171 -4.06 17.89 5.85
N PHE A 172 -3.11 17.89 6.80
CA PHE A 172 -3.02 18.92 7.83
C PHE A 172 -2.76 20.32 7.25
N ILE A 173 -1.81 20.43 6.30
CA ILE A 173 -1.45 21.69 5.64
C ILE A 173 -2.58 22.19 4.75
N LEU A 174 -3.10 21.34 3.85
CA LEU A 174 -4.18 21.69 2.93
C LEU A 174 -5.44 22.10 3.69
N ARG A 175 -5.74 21.42 4.79
CA ARG A 175 -6.90 21.76 5.62
C ARG A 175 -6.74 23.11 6.30
N ARG A 176 -5.58 23.37 6.92
CA ARG A 176 -5.29 24.69 7.52
C ARG A 176 -5.35 25.82 6.49
N ARG A 177 -4.90 25.55 5.27
CA ARG A 177 -4.96 26.52 4.17
C ARG A 177 -6.40 26.78 3.73
N ALA A 178 -7.19 25.74 3.51
CA ALA A 178 -8.61 25.88 3.15
C ALA A 178 -9.44 26.59 4.24
N ASP A 179 -9.18 26.28 5.52
CA ASP A 179 -9.87 26.95 6.64
C ASP A 179 -9.47 28.44 6.73
N ARG A 180 -8.22 28.80 6.37
CA ARG A 180 -7.75 30.20 6.28
C ARG A 180 -8.33 30.94 5.07
N GLU A 181 -8.49 30.26 3.95
CA GLU A 181 -8.99 30.82 2.68
C GLU A 181 -10.54 30.75 2.59
N GLY A 182 -11.22 30.20 3.61
CA GLY A 182 -12.68 30.08 3.64
C GLY A 182 -13.25 29.11 2.60
N THR A 183 -12.43 28.22 2.03
CA THR A 183 -12.83 27.33 0.95
C THR A 183 -13.71 26.19 1.48
N GLU A 184 -14.88 25.98 0.88
CA GLU A 184 -15.73 24.85 1.23
C GLU A 184 -15.15 23.53 0.73
N LEU A 185 -14.67 22.71 1.65
CA LEU A 185 -14.20 21.37 1.35
C LEU A 185 -15.38 20.40 1.21
N PRO A 186 -15.44 19.59 0.13
CA PRO A 186 -16.54 18.64 -0.11
C PRO A 186 -16.62 17.52 0.93
N LEU A 187 -15.53 17.25 1.65
CA LEU A 187 -15.49 16.31 2.76
C LEU A 187 -14.88 16.97 4.00
N ARG A 188 -15.63 17.02 5.10
CA ARG A 188 -15.15 17.50 6.40
C ARG A 188 -15.02 16.33 7.38
N MET A 189 -13.82 16.13 7.91
CA MET A 189 -13.56 15.12 8.93
C MET A 189 -14.15 15.57 10.27
N LYS A 190 -15.10 14.80 10.81
CA LYS A 190 -15.62 15.04 12.17
C LYS A 190 -14.51 14.71 13.18
N GLY A 191 -13.91 15.73 13.81
CA GLY A 191 -12.83 15.58 14.80
C GLY A 191 -11.46 16.15 14.40
N PHE A 192 -11.39 16.96 13.34
CA PHE A 192 -10.22 17.79 13.05
C PHE A 192 -10.10 18.92 14.10
N PRO A 193 -8.90 19.23 14.64
CA PRO A 193 -7.58 18.69 14.29
C PRO A 193 -7.09 17.51 15.15
N PHE A 194 -7.82 17.13 16.21
CA PHE A 194 -7.34 16.13 17.19
C PHE A 194 -6.99 14.78 16.55
N LEU A 195 -7.85 14.26 15.66
CA LEU A 195 -7.60 12.98 14.99
C LEU A 195 -6.36 13.00 14.09
N THR A 196 -6.11 14.11 13.40
CA THR A 196 -4.93 14.26 12.52
C THR A 196 -3.65 14.39 13.34
N VAL A 197 -3.68 15.14 14.45
CA VAL A 197 -2.53 15.25 15.36
C VAL A 197 -2.24 13.92 16.05
N PHE A 198 -3.28 13.21 16.49
CA PHE A 198 -3.12 11.87 17.06
C PHE A 198 -2.51 10.88 16.06
N GLY A 199 -2.98 10.89 14.80
CA GLY A 199 -2.40 10.08 13.72
C GLY A 199 -0.92 10.41 13.46
N LEU A 200 -0.57 11.71 13.43
CA LEU A 200 0.82 12.15 13.29
C LEU A 200 1.69 11.72 14.48
N ALA A 201 1.18 11.81 15.70
CA ALA A 201 1.90 11.39 16.91
C ALA A 201 2.14 9.88 16.91
N LEU A 202 1.14 9.08 16.54
CA LEU A 202 1.27 7.63 16.40
C LEU A 202 2.29 7.27 15.33
N LEU A 203 2.26 7.94 14.18
CA LEU A 203 3.22 7.71 13.11
C LEU A 203 4.64 8.11 13.52
N ALA A 204 4.80 9.23 14.23
CA ALA A 204 6.08 9.66 14.79
C ALA A 204 6.63 8.61 15.77
N LEU A 205 5.79 8.04 16.63
CA LEU A 205 6.17 6.95 17.53
C LEU A 205 6.66 5.72 16.74
N ILE A 206 5.96 5.34 15.67
CA ILE A 206 6.36 4.22 14.82
C ILE A 206 7.71 4.49 14.15
N PHE A 207 7.96 5.71 13.67
CA PHE A 207 9.27 6.09 13.15
C PHE A 207 10.35 6.00 14.22
N VAL A 208 10.11 6.52 15.43
CA VAL A 208 11.07 6.44 16.55
C VAL A 208 11.43 4.99 16.87
N VAL A 209 10.44 4.11 16.97
CA VAL A 209 10.68 2.68 17.19
C VAL A 209 11.41 2.05 16.00
N GLY A 210 11.03 2.39 14.77
CA GLY A 210 11.71 1.91 13.56
C GLY A 210 13.17 2.35 13.47
N PHE A 211 13.49 3.57 13.89
CA PHE A 211 14.88 4.07 13.94
C PHE A 211 15.69 3.49 15.10
N SER A 212 15.04 3.01 16.17
CA SER A 212 15.73 2.38 17.30
C SER A 212 16.31 1.00 16.97
N ASN A 213 15.80 0.33 15.94
CA ASN A 213 16.33 -0.94 15.44
C ASN A 213 17.28 -0.70 14.25
N ALA A 214 18.53 -1.14 14.35
CA ALA A 214 19.56 -0.85 13.35
C ALA A 214 19.20 -1.34 11.93
N GLU A 215 18.56 -2.50 11.81
CA GLU A 215 18.15 -3.09 10.54
C GLU A 215 16.99 -2.31 9.88
N SER A 216 15.98 -1.95 10.67
CA SER A 216 14.85 -1.14 10.22
C SER A 216 15.25 0.31 9.94
N ALA A 217 16.19 0.87 10.70
CA ALA A 217 16.74 2.21 10.50
C ALA A 217 17.45 2.31 9.15
N GLY A 218 18.28 1.31 8.79
CA GLY A 218 18.95 1.27 7.49
C GLY A 218 17.97 1.28 6.32
N GLN A 219 16.88 0.53 6.43
CA GLN A 219 15.82 0.50 5.41
C GLN A 219 15.00 1.78 5.35
N LEU A 220 14.64 2.37 6.50
CA LEU A 220 13.95 3.66 6.56
C LEU A 220 14.80 4.75 5.91
N ILE A 221 16.08 4.85 6.28
CA ILE A 221 17.04 5.80 5.70
C ILE A 221 17.18 5.55 4.19
N GLY A 222 17.36 4.29 3.77
CA GLY A 222 17.44 3.92 2.36
C GLY A 222 16.19 4.33 1.57
N THR A 223 15.01 4.18 2.16
CA THR A 223 13.73 4.58 1.55
C THR A 223 13.63 6.11 1.45
N PHE A 224 13.96 6.84 2.51
CA PHE A 224 13.98 8.31 2.48
C PHE A 224 15.00 8.85 1.49
N LEU A 225 16.18 8.23 1.40
CA LEU A 225 17.21 8.58 0.42
C LEU A 225 16.75 8.28 -1.00
N LEU A 226 16.13 7.12 -1.25
CA LEU A 226 15.58 6.78 -2.55
C LEU A 226 14.53 7.81 -2.98
N ILE A 227 13.61 8.16 -2.08
CA ILE A 227 12.59 9.19 -2.34
C ILE A 227 13.23 10.56 -2.58
N ALA A 228 14.25 10.94 -1.81
CA ALA A 228 14.98 12.19 -2.00
C ALA A 228 15.72 12.22 -3.34
N CYS A 229 16.35 11.11 -3.74
CA CYS A 229 17.01 10.94 -5.03
C CYS A 229 16.02 11.02 -6.18
N ILE A 230 14.86 10.35 -6.09
CA ILE A 230 13.79 10.44 -7.08
C ILE A 230 13.28 11.88 -7.17
N ALA A 231 13.00 12.54 -6.04
CA ALA A 231 12.56 13.93 -6.01
C ALA A 231 13.61 14.90 -6.58
N ALA A 232 14.90 14.66 -6.34
CA ALA A 232 15.99 15.43 -6.91
C ALA A 232 16.10 15.19 -8.43
N ALA A 233 16.03 13.95 -8.89
CA ALA A 233 16.05 13.60 -10.31
C ALA A 233 14.86 14.23 -11.06
N CYS A 234 13.66 14.17 -10.49
CA CYS A 234 12.45 14.87 -10.97
C CYS A 234 12.66 16.38 -11.09
N ARG A 235 13.17 17.04 -10.04
CA ARG A 235 13.46 18.48 -10.05
C ARG A 235 14.52 18.88 -11.05
N ILE A 236 15.58 18.08 -11.21
CA ILE A 236 16.64 18.31 -12.19
C ILE A 236 16.08 18.14 -13.60
N GLY A 237 15.29 17.09 -13.83
CA GLY A 237 14.60 16.86 -15.11
C GLY A 237 13.65 18.01 -15.48
N ALA A 238 12.88 18.51 -14.52
CA ALA A 238 12.00 19.67 -14.72
C ALA A 238 12.78 20.96 -15.05
N LYS A 239 13.91 21.21 -14.36
CA LYS A 239 14.79 22.37 -14.63
C LYS A 239 15.45 22.27 -16.00
N VAL A 240 15.96 21.10 -16.39
CA VAL A 240 16.60 20.88 -17.71
C VAL A 240 15.57 21.04 -18.84
N LYS A 241 14.33 20.56 -18.65
CA LYS A 241 13.25 20.73 -19.63
C LYS A 241 12.80 22.20 -19.75
N SER A 242 12.77 22.94 -18.66
CA SER A 242 12.48 24.39 -18.66
C SER A 242 13.59 25.21 -19.33
N ALA A 243 14.86 24.82 -19.15
CA ALA A 243 16.01 25.50 -19.76
C ALA A 243 16.17 25.21 -21.26
N ARG A 244 15.57 24.13 -21.77
CA ARG A 244 15.58 23.77 -23.20
C ARG A 244 14.43 24.38 -23.99
N ASN A 245 13.42 24.92 -23.30
CA ASN A 245 12.22 25.53 -23.88
C ASN A 245 12.20 27.07 -23.72
N ALA A 246 13.26 27.65 -23.17
CA ALA A 246 13.51 29.09 -23.08
C ALA A 246 14.59 29.46 -24.10
#